data_AF-A0A8E2F199-F1
#
_entry.id   AF-A0A8E2F199-F1
#
_cell.length_a   1.000
_cell.length_b   1.000
_cell.length_c   1.000
_cell.angle_alpha   90.00
_cell.angle_beta   90.00
_cell.angle_gamma   90.00
#
_symmetry.space_group_name_H-M   'P 1'
#
loop_
_entity.id
_entity.type
_entity.pdbx_description
1 polymer ?
#
loop_
_entity_poly.entity_id
_entity_poly.type
_entity_poly.pdbx_seq_one_letter_code
_entity_poly.pdbx_strand_id
1 'polypeptide(L)'
;KVSSPNLTAMQAHLFHLLRPLVSQHHNVRDALARCRVGDIAAFENVLRLVEEAVRKGLVEYEAQHRDGDTVEGEAAEAEVEVEAGVGVGAEADPYASSLATVARCKRPWWVCQPYVRPLPKEALEKGSMTLSKKEK
;
A
#
# COMPACT_ATOMS: atom_id res chain seq x y z
N LYS A 1 27.87 -10.55 -16.16
CA LYS A 1 26.90 -9.45 -15.93
C LYS A 1 25.75 -9.66 -16.91
N VAL A 2 24.56 -10.00 -16.44
CA VAL A 2 23.38 -10.13 -17.32
C VAL A 2 22.93 -8.72 -17.67
N SER A 3 23.02 -8.34 -18.94
CA SER A 3 22.73 -6.99 -19.42
C SER A 3 21.48 -7.01 -20.31
N SER A 4 20.37 -7.49 -19.75
CA SER A 4 19.06 -7.26 -20.35
C SER A 4 18.36 -6.12 -19.61
N PRO A 5 17.84 -5.10 -20.32
CA PRO A 5 17.14 -3.99 -19.68
C PRO A 5 15.91 -4.48 -18.89
N ASN A 6 15.23 -5.51 -19.38
CA ASN A 6 14.06 -6.10 -18.73
C ASN A 6 14.37 -6.70 -17.35
N LEU A 7 15.49 -7.43 -17.20
CA LEU A 7 15.83 -8.06 -15.93
C LEU A 7 16.36 -7.06 -14.90
N THR A 8 16.95 -5.96 -15.37
CA THR A 8 17.46 -4.89 -14.49
C THR A 8 16.33 -4.16 -13.78
N ALA A 9 15.21 -3.90 -14.46
CA ALA A 9 14.08 -3.14 -13.90
C ALA A 9 13.16 -3.98 -13.01
N MET A 10 13.25 -5.31 -13.08
CA MET A 10 12.31 -6.25 -12.45
C MET A 10 12.19 -6.05 -10.93
N GLN A 11 13.31 -5.86 -10.23
CA GLN A 11 13.32 -5.66 -8.78
C GLN A 11 12.52 -4.40 -8.38
N ALA A 12 12.75 -3.27 -9.05
CA ALA A 12 12.08 -2.02 -8.76
C ALA A 12 10.57 -2.11 -9.06
N HIS A 13 10.19 -2.77 -10.15
CA HIS A 13 8.77 -2.99 -10.48
C HIS A 13 8.06 -3.87 -9.45
N LEU A 14 8.71 -4.91 -8.94
CA LEU A 14 8.15 -5.75 -7.88
C LEU A 14 7.98 -4.99 -6.56
N PHE A 15 8.90 -4.08 -6.20
CA PHE A 15 8.72 -3.21 -5.03
C PHE A 15 7.51 -2.28 -5.15
N HIS A 16 7.23 -1.79 -6.36
CA HIS A 16 6.05 -0.95 -6.59
C HIS A 16 4.75 -1.78 -6.58
N LEU A 17 4.76 -2.94 -7.23
CA LEU A 17 3.59 -3.81 -7.34
C LEU A 17 3.18 -4.37 -5.97
N LEU A 18 4.17 -4.87 -5.21
CA LEU A 18 3.96 -5.51 -3.91
C LEU A 18 4.03 -4.52 -2.75
N ARG A 19 3.97 -3.21 -3.01
CA ARG A 19 4.14 -2.16 -1.98
C ARG A 19 3.29 -2.38 -0.72
N PRO A 20 1.98 -2.70 -0.81
CA PRO A 20 1.16 -2.95 0.38
C PRO A 20 1.53 -4.24 1.12
N LEU A 21 2.02 -5.25 0.38
CA LEU A 21 2.43 -6.53 0.95
C LEU A 21 3.77 -6.41 1.69
N VAL A 22 4.76 -5.74 1.10
CA VAL A 22 6.10 -5.60 1.69
C VAL A 22 6.16 -4.65 2.88
N SER A 23 5.14 -3.79 3.06
CA SER A 23 5.00 -2.96 4.26
C SER A 23 4.60 -3.78 5.49
N GLN A 24 3.90 -4.91 5.30
CA GLN A 24 3.50 -5.80 6.40
C GLN A 24 4.43 -7.02 6.52
N HIS A 25 4.81 -7.62 5.38
CA HIS A 25 5.66 -8.81 5.32
C HIS A 25 7.11 -8.46 5.03
N HIS A 26 7.84 -8.07 6.09
CA HIS A 26 9.26 -7.68 5.98
C HIS A 26 10.17 -8.82 5.50
N ASN A 27 9.83 -10.08 5.74
CA ASN A 27 10.55 -11.24 5.21
C ASN A 27 10.57 -11.25 3.67
N VAL A 28 9.44 -10.90 3.03
CA VAL A 28 9.33 -10.79 1.57
C VAL A 28 10.14 -9.60 1.07
N ARG A 29 10.03 -8.45 1.75
CA ARG A 29 10.80 -7.23 1.44
C ARG A 29 12.30 -7.50 1.43
N ASP A 30 12.81 -8.15 2.48
CA ASP A 30 14.23 -8.37 2.67
C ASP A 30 14.75 -9.49 1.73
N ALA A 31 13.92 -10.47 1.37
CA ALA A 31 14.22 -11.42 0.31
C ALA A 31 14.35 -10.73 -1.06
N LEU A 32 13.37 -9.89 -1.43
CA LEU A 32 13.37 -9.14 -2.69
C LEU A 32 14.54 -8.15 -2.79
N ALA A 33 14.92 -7.51 -1.68
CA ALA A 33 16.07 -6.60 -1.63
C ALA A 33 17.41 -7.31 -1.90
N ARG A 34 17.51 -8.60 -1.54
CA ARG A 34 18.71 -9.42 -1.74
C ARG A 34 18.81 -10.06 -3.13
N CYS A 35 17.71 -10.07 -3.91
CA CYS A 35 17.71 -10.59 -5.28
C CYS A 35 18.70 -9.81 -6.16
N ARG A 36 19.46 -10.54 -6.98
CA ARG A 36 20.39 -9.96 -7.95
C ARG A 36 19.76 -9.94 -9.34
N VAL A 37 20.22 -9.00 -10.17
CA VAL A 37 19.76 -8.90 -11.57
C VAL A 37 20.05 -10.22 -12.30
N GLY A 38 18.98 -10.83 -12.83
CA GLY A 38 19.04 -12.09 -13.58
C GLY A 38 19.09 -13.36 -12.74
N ASP A 39 19.03 -13.26 -11.41
CA ASP A 39 18.93 -14.43 -10.51
C ASP A 39 17.46 -14.88 -10.38
N ILE A 40 16.98 -15.61 -11.40
CA ILE A 40 15.58 -16.06 -11.46
C ILE A 40 15.22 -16.96 -10.26
N ALA A 41 16.14 -17.80 -9.78
CA ALA A 41 15.88 -18.66 -8.63
C ALA A 41 15.56 -17.86 -7.36
N ALA A 42 16.24 -16.72 -7.15
CA ALA A 42 15.91 -15.82 -6.05
C ALA A 42 14.51 -15.21 -6.18
N PHE A 43 14.10 -14.82 -7.40
CA PHE A 43 12.76 -14.31 -7.67
C PHE A 43 11.66 -15.36 -7.48
N GLU A 44 11.89 -16.61 -7.87
CA GLU A 44 10.97 -17.73 -7.62
C GLU A 44 10.80 -17.99 -6.11
N ASN A 45 11.89 -17.87 -5.33
CA ASN A 45 11.77 -17.97 -3.87
C ASN A 45 10.93 -16.81 -3.29
N VAL A 46 11.07 -15.59 -3.82
CA VAL A 46 10.21 -14.47 -3.43
C VAL A 46 8.75 -14.76 -3.79
N LEU A 47 8.48 -15.31 -4.97
CA LEU A 47 7.14 -15.70 -5.40
C LEU A 47 6.52 -16.70 -4.41
N ARG A 48 7.25 -17.74 -4.02
CA ARG A 48 6.80 -18.71 -3.01
C ARG A 48 6.44 -18.04 -1.68
N LEU A 49 7.28 -17.11 -1.20
CA LEU A 49 7.01 -16.37 0.04
C LEU A 49 5.75 -15.49 -0.07
N VAL A 50 5.52 -14.89 -1.25
CA VAL A 50 4.30 -14.12 -1.54
C VAL A 50 3.07 -15.02 -1.54
N GLU A 51 3.12 -16.18 -2.21
CA GLU A 51 2.02 -17.14 -2.26
C GLU A 51 1.65 -17.66 -0.86
N GLU A 52 2.66 -17.95 -0.02
CA GLU A 52 2.45 -18.34 1.38
C GLU A 52 1.79 -17.22 2.20
N ALA A 53 2.22 -15.97 2.02
CA ALA A 53 1.62 -14.82 2.70
C ALA A 53 0.17 -14.60 2.25
N VAL A 54 -0.07 -14.55 0.94
CA VAL A 54 -1.41 -14.34 0.36
C VAL A 54 -2.37 -15.46 0.79
N ARG A 55 -1.92 -16.72 0.80
CA ARG A 55 -2.72 -17.83 1.31
C ARG A 55 -3.18 -17.60 2.74
N LYS A 56 -2.27 -17.17 3.63
CA LYS A 56 -2.62 -16.86 5.03
C LYS A 56 -3.61 -15.70 5.11
N GLY A 57 -3.35 -14.62 4.38
CA GLY A 57 -4.25 -13.46 4.34
C GLY A 57 -5.66 -13.81 3.87
N LEU A 58 -5.81 -14.68 2.87
CA LEU A 58 -7.13 -15.14 2.41
C LEU A 58 -7.86 -15.98 3.47
N VAL A 59 -7.17 -16.87 4.16
CA VAL A 59 -7.77 -17.70 5.23
C VAL A 59 -8.17 -16.84 6.43
N GLU A 60 -7.32 -15.90 6.83
CA GLU A 60 -7.60 -14.95 7.92
C GLU A 60 -8.78 -14.04 7.57
N TYR A 61 -8.81 -13.52 6.33
CA TYR A 61 -9.92 -12.72 5.82
C TYR A 61 -11.23 -13.51 5.86
N GLU A 62 -11.24 -14.73 5.33
CA GLU A 62 -12.43 -15.59 5.38
C GLU A 62 -12.86 -15.89 6.82
N ALA A 63 -11.92 -16.16 7.73
CA ALA A 63 -12.24 -16.43 9.13
C ALA A 63 -12.91 -15.22 9.80
N GLN A 64 -12.39 -14.01 9.56
CA GLN A 64 -12.95 -12.76 10.10
C GLN A 64 -14.32 -12.43 9.47
N HIS A 65 -14.52 -12.73 8.19
CA HIS A 65 -15.76 -12.38 7.47
C HIS A 65 -16.84 -13.47 7.52
N ARG A 66 -16.52 -14.69 7.99
CA ARG A 66 -17.47 -15.82 8.08
C ARG A 66 -18.43 -15.70 9.26
N ASP A 67 -18.02 -15.03 10.34
CA ASP A 67 -18.84 -14.86 11.55
C ASP A 67 -19.86 -13.71 11.47
N GLY A 68 -20.04 -13.09 10.29
CA GLY A 68 -21.13 -12.14 10.02
C GLY A 68 -21.06 -10.80 10.76
N ASP A 69 -20.07 -10.61 11.63
CA ASP A 69 -19.93 -9.44 12.48
C ASP A 69 -18.45 -9.04 12.55
N THR A 70 -18.01 -8.22 11.60
CA THR A 70 -16.86 -7.28 11.65
C THR A 70 -16.47 -6.87 10.23
N VAL A 71 -17.30 -6.02 9.61
CA VAL A 71 -16.89 -5.22 8.45
C VAL A 71 -15.89 -4.11 8.85
N GLU A 72 -15.56 -4.02 10.15
CA GLU A 72 -14.93 -2.83 10.73
C GLU A 72 -13.49 -3.05 11.22
N GLY A 73 -12.86 -4.22 11.09
CA GLY A 73 -11.52 -4.43 11.68
C GLY A 73 -10.40 -3.51 11.15
N GLU A 74 -10.35 -3.30 9.83
CA GLU A 74 -9.37 -2.39 9.19
C GLU A 74 -10.01 -1.09 8.66
N ALA A 75 -11.35 -1.04 8.59
CA ALA A 75 -12.09 0.18 8.33
C ALA A 75 -12.18 1.04 9.60
N ALA A 76 -12.37 0.45 10.78
CA ALA A 76 -12.43 1.17 12.05
C ALA A 76 -11.10 1.82 12.44
N GLU A 77 -9.94 1.23 12.12
CA GLU A 77 -8.67 1.94 12.37
C GLU A 77 -8.55 3.22 11.54
N ALA A 78 -9.17 3.24 10.35
CA ALA A 78 -9.28 4.46 9.55
C ALA A 78 -10.42 5.36 10.06
N GLU A 79 -11.52 4.82 10.56
CA GLU A 79 -12.60 5.62 11.18
C GLU A 79 -12.13 6.29 12.47
N VAL A 80 -11.23 5.67 13.24
CA VAL A 80 -10.64 6.27 14.45
C VAL A 80 -9.67 7.42 14.11
N GLU A 81 -8.96 7.38 12.97
CA GLU A 81 -8.19 8.54 12.48
C GLU A 81 -9.08 9.60 11.79
N VAL A 82 -10.23 9.21 11.23
CA VAL A 82 -11.16 10.11 10.52
C VAL A 82 -12.12 10.83 11.48
N GLU A 83 -12.58 10.19 12.56
CA GLU A 83 -13.47 10.79 13.58
C GLU A 83 -12.76 11.83 14.46
N ALA A 84 -11.43 11.79 14.58
CA ALA A 84 -10.68 12.82 15.29
C ALA A 84 -10.63 14.17 14.55
N GLY A 85 -11.18 14.26 13.33
CA GLY A 85 -10.94 15.41 12.43
C GLY A 85 -12.15 16.16 11.88
N VAL A 86 -13.27 15.52 11.52
CA VAL A 86 -14.35 16.26 10.83
C VAL A 86 -15.73 15.70 11.16
N GLY A 87 -16.55 16.52 11.82
CA GLY A 87 -17.96 16.23 12.09
C GLY A 87 -18.77 15.99 10.82
N VAL A 88 -19.58 14.94 10.88
CA VAL A 88 -20.56 14.55 9.85
C VAL A 88 -21.58 15.69 9.67
N GLY A 89 -21.64 16.30 8.47
CA GLY A 89 -22.79 17.15 8.12
C GLY A 89 -22.56 18.41 7.27
N ALA A 90 -21.40 18.65 6.67
CA ALA A 90 -21.22 19.73 5.69
C ALA A 90 -20.84 19.13 4.33
N GLU A 91 -21.32 19.72 3.23
CA GLU A 91 -20.79 19.45 1.88
C GLU A 91 -19.26 19.59 1.92
N ALA A 92 -18.57 18.46 2.05
CA ALA A 92 -17.13 18.44 2.14
C ALA A 92 -16.60 18.83 0.77
N ASP A 93 -15.96 20.00 0.69
CA ASP A 93 -15.24 20.44 -0.50
C ASP A 93 -14.36 19.27 -1.00
N PRO A 94 -14.58 18.73 -2.21
CA PRO A 94 -13.81 17.60 -2.75
C PRO A 94 -12.30 17.87 -2.81
N TYR A 95 -11.88 19.14 -2.70
CA TYR A 95 -10.47 19.56 -2.69
C TYR A 95 -9.90 19.80 -1.29
N ALA A 96 -10.67 19.55 -0.23
CA ALA A 96 -10.24 19.76 1.14
C ALA A 96 -9.61 18.51 1.79
N SER A 97 -10.01 17.29 1.40
CA SER A 97 -9.48 16.07 2.02
C SER A 97 -9.28 14.89 1.07
N SER A 98 -8.15 14.21 1.18
CA SER A 98 -7.88 12.95 0.47
C SER A 98 -8.45 11.71 1.16
N LEU A 99 -8.91 11.82 2.41
CA LEU A 99 -9.35 10.69 3.24
C LEU A 99 -10.55 9.94 2.64
N ALA A 100 -11.52 10.67 2.09
CA ALA A 100 -12.68 10.07 1.42
C ALA A 100 -12.27 9.20 0.21
N THR A 101 -11.23 9.62 -0.52
CA THR A 101 -10.71 8.85 -1.67
C THR A 101 -9.94 7.63 -1.20
N VAL A 102 -9.16 7.75 -0.12
CA VAL A 102 -8.45 6.63 0.49
C VAL A 102 -9.43 5.56 0.97
N ALA A 103 -10.49 5.95 1.69
CA ALA A 103 -11.51 5.02 2.19
C ALA A 103 -12.20 4.23 1.05
N ARG A 104 -12.59 4.92 -0.04
CA ARG A 104 -13.21 4.27 -1.21
C ARG A 104 -12.27 3.29 -1.91
N CYS A 105 -11.00 3.63 -2.01
CA CYS A 105 -10.01 2.88 -2.78
C CYS A 105 -9.25 1.84 -1.95
N LYS A 106 -9.36 1.85 -0.62
CA LYS A 106 -8.66 0.92 0.28
C LYS A 106 -9.05 -0.52 -0.08
N ARG A 107 -8.05 -1.34 -0.28
CA ARG A 107 -8.18 -2.80 -0.48
C ARG A 107 -7.26 -3.53 0.50
N PRO A 108 -7.54 -4.81 0.78
CA PRO A 108 -6.65 -5.65 1.56
C PRO A 108 -5.23 -5.67 0.98
N TRP A 109 -4.24 -5.87 1.83
CA TRP A 109 -2.83 -5.73 1.47
C TRP A 109 -2.35 -6.75 0.42
N TRP A 110 -3.02 -7.91 0.27
CA TRP A 110 -2.73 -8.89 -0.77
C TRP A 110 -3.27 -8.50 -2.15
N VAL A 111 -4.06 -7.43 -2.24
CA VAL A 111 -4.55 -6.87 -3.50
C VAL A 111 -3.59 -5.79 -3.99
N CYS A 112 -3.13 -5.93 -5.23
CA CYS A 112 -2.34 -4.91 -5.88
C CYS A 112 -3.21 -3.66 -6.11
N GLN A 113 -2.91 -2.56 -5.39
CA GLN A 113 -3.64 -1.31 -5.48
C GLN A 113 -2.70 -0.12 -5.77
N PRO A 114 -3.12 0.85 -6.59
CA PRO A 114 -2.38 2.10 -6.76
C PRO A 114 -2.29 2.88 -5.44
N TYR A 115 -1.15 3.55 -5.22
CA TYR A 115 -0.98 4.45 -4.08
C TYR A 115 -1.72 5.77 -4.32
N VAL A 116 -2.73 6.06 -3.48
CA VAL A 116 -3.44 7.34 -3.48
C VAL A 116 -2.50 8.41 -2.94
N ARG A 117 -2.20 9.42 -3.76
CA ARG A 117 -1.38 10.57 -3.36
C ARG A 117 -2.26 11.55 -2.56
N PRO A 118 -1.74 12.12 -1.45
CA PRO A 118 -2.44 13.20 -0.75
C PRO A 118 -2.59 14.42 -1.65
N LEU A 119 -3.61 15.24 -1.37
CA LEU A 119 -3.82 16.48 -2.12
C LEU A 119 -2.67 17.47 -1.86
N PRO A 120 -2.39 18.42 -2.77
CA PRO A 120 -1.25 19.33 -2.62
C PRO A 120 -1.21 20.11 -1.30
N LYS A 121 -2.38 20.54 -0.79
CA LYS A 121 -2.50 21.23 0.51
C LYS A 121 -2.05 20.32 1.66
N GLU A 122 -2.61 19.12 1.75
CA GLU A 122 -2.23 18.11 2.75
C GLU A 122 -0.77 17.65 2.59
N ALA A 123 -0.27 17.59 1.36
CA ALA A 123 1.11 17.19 1.06
C ALA A 123 2.12 18.24 1.53
N LEU A 124 1.77 19.53 1.43
CA LEU A 124 2.56 20.64 2.00
C LEU A 124 2.56 20.59 3.53
N GLU A 125 1.40 20.35 4.15
CA GLU A 125 1.26 20.22 5.61
C GLU A 125 2.04 19.02 6.16
N LYS A 126 1.97 17.86 5.47
CA LYS A 126 2.75 16.66 5.80
C LYS A 126 4.24 16.78 5.45
N GLY A 127 4.67 17.90 4.84
CA GLY A 127 6.05 18.13 4.42
C GLY A 127 6.53 17.24 3.27
N SER A 128 5.62 16.50 2.62
CA SER A 128 5.91 15.66 1.45
C SER A 128 6.07 16.48 0.17
N MET A 129 5.65 17.74 0.16
CA MET A 129 5.92 18.72 -0.89
C MET A 129 6.52 19.99 -0.26
N THR A 130 7.45 20.62 -0.97
CA THR A 130 8.00 21.93 -0.59
C THR A 130 7.78 22.91 -1.72
N LEU A 131 7.33 24.12 -1.40
CA LEU A 131 7.22 25.21 -2.37
C LEU A 131 8.57 25.52 -3.01
N SER A 132 8.54 25.88 -4.29
CA SER A 132 9.75 26.22 -5.03
C SER A 132 10.40 27.48 -4.44
N LYS A 133 11.70 27.69 -4.68
CA LYS A 133 12.42 28.89 -4.18
C LYS A 133 11.81 30.22 -4.62
N LYS A 134 10.95 30.25 -5.64
CA LYS A 134 10.25 31.45 -6.11
C LYS A 134 8.97 31.75 -5.32
N GLU A 135 8.43 30.75 -4.63
CA GLU A 135 7.15 30.79 -3.90
C GLU A 135 7.35 30.61 -2.38
N LYS A 136 8.61 30.59 -1.93
CA LYS A 136 9.01 30.44 -0.53
C LYS A 136 9.22 31.79 0.14
#